data_AF-A0A3M2LXM9-F1
#
_entry.id   AF-A0A3M2LXM9-F1
#
_cell.length_a   1.000
_cell.length_b   1.000
_cell.length_c   1.000
_cell.angle_alpha   90.00
_cell.angle_beta   90.00
_cell.angle_gamma   90.00
#
_symmetry.space_group_name_H-M   'P 1'
#
loop_
_entity.id
_entity.type
_entity.pdbx_description
1 polymer ?
#
loop_
_entity_poly.entity_id
_entity_poly.type
_entity_poly.pdbx_seq_one_letter_code
_entity_poly.pdbx_strand_id
1 'polypeptide(L)' 'MTTTILRYAAADADFRSELLERPADFGVTSVPAGVEQPDAEALGYWTEGVAAVDIYACASTCSSGPFTFVCDGTTKG' A
#
# COMPACT_ATOMS: atom_id res chain seq x y z
N MET A 1 6.11 20.35 -11.23
CA MET A 1 6.62 19.02 -10.82
C MET A 1 7.28 19.03 -9.44
N THR A 2 8.02 20.08 -9.07
CA THR A 2 8.73 20.21 -7.78
C THR A 2 7.85 20.00 -6.54
N THR A 3 6.60 20.49 -6.56
CA THR A 3 5.66 20.32 -5.43
C THR A 3 5.32 18.86 -5.14
N THR A 4 5.27 17.99 -6.16
CA THR A 4 4.99 16.56 -5.98
C THR A 4 6.17 15.85 -5.33
N ILE A 5 7.40 16.16 -5.77
CA ILE A 5 8.65 15.64 -5.18
C ILE A 5 8.77 16.02 -3.71
N LEU A 6 8.50 17.28 -3.36
CA LEU A 6 8.61 17.73 -1.97
C LEU A 6 7.56 17.09 -1.04
N ARG A 7 6.37 16.75 -1.57
CA ARG A 7 5.35 15.99 -0.81
C ARG A 7 5.80 14.55 -0.58
N TYR A 8 6.40 13.93 -1.60
CA TYR A 8 6.91 12.57 -1.47
C TYR A 8 8.05 12.49 -0.46
N ALA A 9 9.00 13.43 -0.48
CA ALA A 9 10.08 13.53 0.50
C ALA A 9 9.64 13.91 1.92
N ALA A 10 8.40 14.39 2.09
CA ALA A 10 7.81 14.54 3.42
C ALA A 10 7.23 13.21 3.93
N ALA A 11 6.59 12.43 3.06
CA ALA A 11 5.86 11.21 3.40
C ALA A 11 6.70 9.92 3.37
N ASP A 12 7.82 9.90 2.66
CA ASP A 12 8.66 8.71 2.46
C ASP A 12 10.06 8.98 2.99
N ALA A 13 10.48 8.23 4.02
CA ALA A 13 11.77 8.39 4.67
C ALA A 13 12.95 7.95 3.80
N ASP A 14 12.76 6.93 2.97
CA ASP A 14 13.81 6.38 2.11
C ASP A 14 14.06 7.34 0.94
N PHE A 15 13.01 7.78 0.26
CA PHE A 15 13.12 8.80 -0.78
C PHE A 15 13.66 10.13 -0.23
N ARG A 16 13.28 10.49 1.00
CA ARG A 16 13.84 11.67 1.65
C ARG A 16 15.36 11.57 1.79
N SER A 17 15.89 10.41 2.20
CA SER A 17 17.34 10.23 2.34
C SER A 17 18.05 10.40 1.01
N GLU A 18 17.53 9.81 -0.07
CA GLU A 18 18.05 9.96 -1.43
C GLU A 18 18.00 11.42 -1.90
N LEU A 19 16.89 12.12 -1.67
CA LEU A 19 16.72 13.52 -2.06
C LEU A 19 17.69 14.44 -1.32
N LEU A 20 17.97 14.17 -0.04
CA LEU A 20 18.91 14.94 0.78
C LEU A 20 20.36 14.76 0.32
N GLU A 21 20.73 13.58 -0.19
CA GLU A 21 22.06 13.33 -0.75
C GLU A 21 22.28 14.07 -2.07
N ARG A 22 21.21 14.29 -2.85
CA ARG A 22 21.30 14.73 -4.25
C ARG A 22 20.32 15.83 -4.65
N PRO A 23 20.12 16.90 -3.85
CA PRO A 23 19.01 17.85 -4.06
C PRO A 23 19.06 18.57 -5.43
N ALA A 24 20.27 18.80 -5.97
CA ALA A 24 20.47 19.44 -7.27
C ALA A 24 19.96 18.59 -8.44
N ASP A 25 20.07 17.26 -8.35
CA ASP A 25 19.62 16.33 -9.39
C ASP A 25 18.09 16.37 -9.58
N PHE A 26 17.38 16.75 -8.51
CA PHE A 26 15.92 16.93 -8.49
C PHE A 26 15.48 18.40 -8.62
N GLY A 27 16.42 19.33 -8.79
CA GLY A 27 16.14 20.76 -8.93
C GLY A 27 15.50 21.41 -7.70
N VAL A 28 15.80 20.89 -6.50
CA VAL A 28 15.27 21.42 -5.23
C VAL A 28 16.35 22.14 -4.42
N THR A 29 15.99 23.26 -3.79
CA THR A 29 16.91 24.08 -2.97
C THR A 29 16.78 23.79 -1.48
N SER A 30 15.64 23.25 -1.06
CA SER A 30 15.36 22.88 0.33
C SER A 30 14.35 21.74 0.37
N VAL A 31 14.48 20.88 1.37
CA VAL A 31 13.59 19.75 1.61
C VAL A 31 12.82 20.04 2.90
N PRO A 32 11.46 19.99 2.90
CA PRO A 32 10.66 20.23 4.10
C PRO A 32 10.96 19.19 5.19
N ALA A 33 10.47 19.36 6.42
CA ALA A 33 10.56 18.30 7.43
C ALA A 33 9.76 17.05 7.00
N GLY A 34 10.22 15.87 7.41
CA GLY A 34 9.45 14.64 7.25
C GLY A 34 8.23 14.64 8.18
N VAL A 35 7.15 14.02 7.75
CA VAL A 35 6.01 13.72 8.63
C VAL A 35 6.25 12.42 9.38
N GLU A 36 5.56 12.25 10.50
CA GLU A 36 5.55 11.01 11.26
C GLU A 36 4.98 9.87 10.39
N GLN A 37 5.68 8.73 10.38
CA GLN A 37 5.25 7.57 9.61
C GLN A 37 4.05 6.90 10.29
N PRO A 38 3.10 6.36 9.51
CA PRO A 38 2.02 5.57 10.07
C PRO A 38 2.58 4.35 10.82
N ASP A 39 1.92 4.02 11.92
CA ASP A 39 2.27 2.87 12.73
C ASP A 39 2.16 1.56 11.93
N ALA A 40 3.27 0.82 11.83
CA ALA A 40 3.36 -0.37 11.01
C ALA A 40 2.47 -1.50 11.51
N GLU A 41 2.25 -1.58 12.82
CA GLU A 41 1.40 -2.58 13.47
C GLU A 41 -0.07 -2.32 13.13
N ALA A 42 -0.52 -1.06 13.20
CA ALA A 42 -1.82 -0.63 12.76
C ALA A 42 -2.04 -0.91 11.26
N LEU A 43 -1.06 -0.60 10.39
CA LEU A 43 -1.14 -0.93 8.97
C LEU A 43 -1.26 -2.44 8.72
N GLY A 44 -0.51 -3.25 9.46
CA GLY A 44 -0.58 -4.70 9.43
C GLY A 44 -2.00 -5.20 9.74
N TYR A 45 -2.61 -4.69 10.81
CA TYR A 45 -3.98 -5.05 11.21
C TYR A 45 -5.02 -4.79 10.10
N TRP A 46 -4.97 -3.63 9.44
CA TRP A 46 -5.88 -3.33 8.32
C TRP A 46 -5.65 -4.27 7.13
N THR A 47 -4.39 -4.60 6.85
CA THR A 47 -4.01 -5.47 5.74
C THR A 47 -4.46 -6.91 5.98
N GLU A 48 -4.31 -7.41 7.20
CA GLU A 48 -4.82 -8.71 7.64
C GLU A 48 -6.35 -8.78 7.56
N GLY A 49 -7.04 -7.71 7.97
CA GLY A 49 -8.49 -7.59 7.86
C GLY A 49 -8.98 -7.71 6.41
N VAL A 50 -8.30 -7.06 5.45
CA VAL A 50 -8.62 -7.18 4.02
C VAL A 50 -8.36 -8.59 3.51
N ALA A 51 -7.21 -9.19 3.86
CA ALA A 51 -6.90 -10.56 3.47
C ALA A 51 -7.90 -11.58 4.01
N ALA A 52 -8.39 -11.39 5.24
CA ALA A 52 -9.42 -12.24 5.84
C ALA A 52 -10.78 -12.11 5.12
N VAL A 53 -11.15 -10.91 4.69
CA VAL A 53 -12.38 -10.68 3.90
C VAL A 53 -12.30 -11.34 2.53
N ASP A 54 -11.16 -11.25 1.84
CA ASP A 54 -10.98 -11.89 0.53
C ASP A 54 -11.06 -13.42 0.61
N ILE A 55 -10.47 -14.02 1.66
CA ILE A 55 -10.58 -15.46 1.93
C ILE A 55 -12.04 -15.85 2.21
N TYR A 56 -12.75 -15.08 3.04
CA TYR A 56 -14.15 -15.35 3.36
C TYR A 56 -15.08 -15.20 2.15
N ALA A 57 -14.86 -14.20 1.31
CA ALA A 57 -15.63 -13.99 0.09
C ALA A 57 -15.46 -15.17 -0.88
N CYS A 58 -14.23 -15.67 -1.04
CA CYS A 58 -13.91 -16.84 -1.85
C CYS A 58 -14.58 -18.13 -1.32
N ALA A 59 -14.77 -18.23 0.00
CA ALA A 59 -15.43 -19.37 0.64
C ALA A 59 -16.97 -19.39 0.49
N SER A 60 -17.57 -18.27 0.03
CA SER A 60 -19.01 -18.05 0.23
C SER A 60 -19.89 -18.42 -0.97
N THR A 61 -19.46 -18.22 -2.23
CA THR A 61 -20.06 -18.78 -3.47
C THR A 61 -19.29 -18.28 -4.69
N CYS A 62 -19.07 -19.13 -5.69
CA CYS A 62 -18.69 -18.65 -7.04
C CYS A 62 -19.87 -18.84 -7.99
N SER A 63 -20.38 -17.74 -8.55
CA SER A 63 -21.40 -17.79 -9.60
C SER A 63 -20.75 -17.64 -10.97
N SER A 64 -20.82 -18.68 -11.81
CA SER A 64 -20.51 -18.59 -13.24
C SER A 64 -21.73 -19.01 -14.06
N GLY A 65 -22.52 -18.03 -14.52
CA GLY A 65 -23.72 -18.29 -15.33
C GLY A 65 -24.85 -18.96 -14.54
N PRO A 66 -25.67 -19.85 -15.15
CA PRO A 66 -26.86 -20.44 -14.51
C PRO A 66 -26.55 -21.49 -13.43
N PHE A 67 -25.28 -21.72 -13.09
CA PHE A 67 -24.85 -22.70 -12.11
C PHE A 67 -24.22 -22.01 -10.90
N THR A 68 -24.67 -22.38 -9.70
CA THR A 68 -24.11 -21.92 -8.43
C THR A 68 -23.17 -22.99 -7.89
N PHE A 69 -21.91 -22.64 -7.68
CA PHE A 69 -20.92 -23.53 -7.10
C PHE A 69 -20.57 -23.06 -5.68
N VAL A 70 -20.55 -24.01 -4.73
CA VAL A 70 -19.97 -23.77 -3.41
C VAL A 70 -18.46 -23.80 -3.58
N CYS A 71 -17.83 -22.63 -3.43
CA CYS A 71 -16.38 -22.52 -3.40
C CYS A 71 -15.96 -22.66 -1.95
N ASP A 72 -15.54 -23.85 -1.52
CA ASP A 72 -15.10 -24.09 -0.14
C ASP A 72 -13.63 -23.75 0.11
N GLY A 73 -12.94 -23.23 -0.92
CA GLY A 73 -11.54 -22.84 -0.86
C GLY A 73 -10.54 -24.02 -0.73
N THR A 74 -11.00 -25.28 -0.73
CA THR A 74 -10.13 -26.45 -0.52
C THR A 74 -9.58 -27.05 -1.82
N THR A 75 -10.16 -26.71 -2.97
CA THR A 75 -9.72 -27.23 -4.26
C THR A 75 -8.67 -26.30 -4.87
N LYS A 76 -7.39 -26.56 -4.60
CA LYS A 76 -6.27 -25.99 -5.37
C LYS A 76 -6.04 -26.83 -6.63
N GLY A 77 -6.19 -26.22 -7.80
CA GLY A 77 -5.70 -26.71 -9.10
C GLY A 77 -4.71 -25.72 -9.68
#